data_AF-A0AAD9XQW3-F1
#
_entry.id   AF-A0AAD9XQW3-F1
#
_cell.length_a   1.000
_cell.length_b   1.000
_cell.length_c   1.000
_cell.angle_alpha   90.00
_cell.angle_beta   90.00
_cell.angle_gamma   90.00
#
_symmetry.space_group_name_H-M   'P 1'
#
loop_
_entity.id
_entity.type
_entity.pdbx_description
1 polymer ?
#
loop_
_entity_poly.entity_id
_entity_poly.type
_entity_poly.pdbx_seq_one_letter_code
_entity_poly.pdbx_strand_id
1 'polypeptide(L)'
;MDQLGTARYEEFFGGKKKKVPEKKSKLVDGSVEESSSDDDDEVMEGQKIENLSTHEKQLRKLQSEIEKMEKANMDQKTWTMQGEVTAAQRPKNSALEVDLDFQHNVRPAPVITEEFTSSLEEMIKKRILEGQFDDAQKIFTLPSKAPRELSELDENKSKKGLAEVYEEEFVQKTNPAAAPLLFSDEQKKEASMLFKKLCLKLDALFHFHFTPKPVIEDLSVQMNVSALAMEEIAPIAVSDAAMLAPEEVFSGKGDVKEETELTQADRKRRRANKKRRFKAKAAERSAKRAQGNTSLNHNDDKEE
;
A
#
# COMPACT_ATOMS: atom_id res chain seq x y z
N MET A 1 67.58 19.73 -8.57
CA MET A 1 68.08 19.57 -9.94
C MET A 1 67.09 18.72 -10.68
N ASP A 2 66.35 19.38 -11.54
CA ASP A 2 65.12 18.94 -12.18
C ASP A 2 65.36 17.83 -13.20
N GLN A 3 64.44 16.89 -13.28
CA GLN A 3 64.26 16.08 -14.50
C GLN A 3 62.77 16.01 -14.80
N LEU A 4 62.30 17.00 -15.58
CA LEU A 4 61.01 16.99 -16.26
C LEU A 4 61.04 15.90 -17.33
N GLY A 5 60.26 14.84 -17.13
CA GLY A 5 60.03 13.81 -18.14
C GLY A 5 59.19 14.39 -19.29
N THR A 6 59.71 14.30 -20.51
CA THR A 6 59.05 14.75 -21.73
C THR A 6 58.00 13.72 -22.16
N ALA A 7 56.71 14.06 -22.13
CA ALA A 7 55.63 13.18 -22.59
C ALA A 7 55.67 13.04 -24.13
N ARG A 8 55.48 11.80 -24.65
CA ARG A 8 55.41 11.52 -26.10
C ARG A 8 53.96 11.24 -26.54
N TYR A 9 53.67 11.68 -27.76
CA TYR A 9 52.37 11.69 -28.44
C TYR A 9 51.66 10.32 -28.58
N GLU A 10 52.39 9.21 -28.49
CA GLU A 10 51.82 7.86 -28.68
C GLU A 10 51.01 7.36 -27.48
N GLU A 11 51.21 7.91 -26.28
CA GLU A 11 50.43 7.51 -25.08
C GLU A 11 48.97 8.00 -25.11
N PHE A 12 48.65 9.01 -25.92
CA PHE A 12 47.30 9.61 -25.92
C PHE A 12 46.39 9.09 -27.06
N PHE A 13 46.95 8.63 -28.18
CA PHE A 13 46.15 8.33 -29.38
C PHE A 13 46.32 6.89 -29.96
N GLY A 14 47.02 6.00 -29.26
CA GLY A 14 47.28 4.62 -29.73
C GLY A 14 46.19 3.59 -29.40
N GLY A 15 45.02 3.63 -30.06
CA GLY A 15 43.95 2.63 -29.89
C GLY A 15 44.23 1.29 -30.61
N LYS A 16 44.34 0.19 -29.84
CA LYS A 16 44.56 -1.19 -30.34
C LYS A 16 43.30 -1.84 -30.92
N LYS A 17 43.40 -2.51 -32.08
CA LYS A 17 42.39 -3.44 -32.60
C LYS A 17 42.54 -4.84 -31.99
N LYS A 18 41.44 -5.44 -31.52
CA LYS A 18 41.29 -6.89 -31.28
C LYS A 18 40.08 -7.41 -32.08
N LYS A 19 40.28 -8.48 -32.86
CA LYS A 19 39.23 -9.27 -33.55
C LYS A 19 38.80 -10.46 -32.66
N VAL A 20 37.55 -10.94 -32.79
CA VAL A 20 37.06 -12.26 -33.32
C VAL A 20 35.68 -12.56 -32.63
N PRO A 21 34.70 -13.40 -33.10
CA PRO A 21 34.32 -13.92 -34.44
C PRO A 21 32.85 -13.66 -34.85
N GLU A 22 32.55 -13.97 -36.13
CA GLU A 22 31.25 -13.91 -36.83
C GLU A 22 30.23 -15.02 -36.47
N LYS A 23 28.92 -14.71 -36.63
CA LYS A 23 28.08 -15.36 -37.67
C LYS A 23 26.73 -14.66 -37.93
N LYS A 24 26.69 -14.02 -39.11
CA LYS A 24 25.65 -13.96 -40.16
C LYS A 24 24.19 -13.56 -39.83
N SER A 25 23.81 -12.38 -40.33
CA SER A 25 22.65 -12.26 -41.24
C SER A 25 22.98 -11.26 -42.37
N LYS A 26 22.19 -11.34 -43.43
CA LYS A 26 22.53 -11.11 -44.85
C LYS A 26 22.28 -9.65 -45.26
N LEU A 27 23.32 -8.91 -45.66
CA LEU A 27 23.21 -7.64 -46.38
C LEU A 27 24.26 -7.59 -47.49
N VAL A 28 23.81 -7.11 -48.65
CA VAL A 28 24.54 -7.06 -49.92
C VAL A 28 25.47 -5.85 -49.89
N ASP A 29 26.76 -6.10 -50.10
CA ASP A 29 27.84 -5.11 -50.16
C ASP A 29 28.05 -4.76 -51.63
N GLY A 30 27.82 -3.48 -51.96
CA GLY A 30 28.11 -2.90 -53.26
C GLY A 30 29.41 -2.12 -53.14
N SER A 31 30.46 -2.64 -53.77
CA SER A 31 31.75 -1.98 -53.96
C SER A 31 31.55 -0.56 -54.49
N VAL A 32 31.85 0.44 -53.66
CA VAL A 32 32.06 1.82 -54.11
C VAL A 32 33.47 1.89 -54.68
N GLU A 33 33.51 1.94 -56.00
CA GLU A 33 34.69 2.26 -56.77
C GLU A 33 35.26 3.61 -56.31
N GLU A 34 36.57 3.65 -56.19
CA GLU A 34 37.38 4.85 -56.12
C GLU A 34 37.28 5.57 -57.47
N SER A 35 36.15 6.23 -57.69
CA SER A 35 36.00 7.21 -58.74
C SER A 35 36.64 8.49 -58.22
N SER A 36 37.89 8.70 -58.60
CA SER A 36 38.48 10.03 -58.71
C SER A 36 37.49 10.87 -59.51
N SER A 37 36.65 11.64 -58.81
CA SER A 37 35.82 12.65 -59.44
C SER A 37 36.77 13.74 -59.91
N ASP A 38 37.20 13.59 -61.17
CA ASP A 38 37.58 14.72 -62.00
C ASP A 38 36.55 15.82 -61.76
N ASP A 39 37.04 17.03 -61.55
CA ASP A 39 36.26 18.26 -61.51
C ASP A 39 35.28 18.25 -62.70
N ASP A 40 33.98 18.10 -62.43
CA ASP A 40 32.90 18.45 -63.36
C ASP A 40 32.95 19.97 -63.57
N ASP A 41 33.86 20.41 -64.43
CA ASP A 41 33.72 21.68 -65.15
C ASP A 41 32.56 21.47 -66.15
N GLU A 42 31.33 21.68 -65.67
CA GLU A 42 30.20 21.95 -66.55
C GLU A 42 30.57 23.16 -67.43
N VAL A 43 30.80 22.83 -68.69
CA VAL A 43 30.91 23.72 -69.85
C VAL A 43 29.86 24.84 -69.81
N MET A 44 30.25 25.99 -69.25
CA MET A 44 29.64 27.27 -69.58
C MET A 44 30.32 27.82 -70.84
N GLU A 45 29.54 27.85 -71.91
CA GLU A 45 29.94 28.32 -73.23
C GLU A 45 30.55 29.73 -73.19
N GLY A 46 31.76 29.82 -73.73
CA GLY A 46 32.24 31.02 -74.43
C GLY A 46 33.04 32.02 -73.61
N GLN A 47 34.33 31.72 -73.34
CA GLN A 47 35.47 32.58 -73.70
C GLN A 47 36.81 31.96 -73.24
N LYS A 48 37.78 31.95 -74.16
CA LYS A 48 39.14 31.36 -74.04
C LYS A 48 39.84 31.74 -72.74
N ILE A 49 40.27 30.74 -71.96
CA ILE A 49 41.19 30.90 -70.82
C ILE A 49 42.37 29.96 -71.02
N GLU A 50 43.24 30.27 -71.99
CA GLU A 50 44.50 29.54 -72.18
C GLU A 50 45.65 30.42 -71.66
N ASN A 51 46.37 29.90 -70.65
CA ASN A 51 47.64 30.37 -70.05
C ASN A 51 47.61 31.36 -68.85
N LEU A 52 46.79 31.13 -67.83
CA LEU A 52 46.89 31.84 -66.53
C LEU A 52 47.91 31.20 -65.58
N SER A 53 48.63 32.03 -64.80
CA SER A 53 49.58 31.59 -63.77
C SER A 53 48.90 30.79 -62.65
N THR A 54 49.63 29.90 -61.97
CA THR A 54 49.08 29.07 -60.86
C THR A 54 48.44 29.92 -59.77
N HIS A 55 49.06 31.06 -59.44
CA HIS A 55 48.55 32.04 -58.49
C HIS A 55 47.27 32.72 -58.99
N GLU A 56 47.18 33.01 -60.29
CA GLU A 56 46.02 33.68 -60.89
C GLU A 56 44.81 32.76 -60.96
N LYS A 57 45.02 31.47 -61.21
CA LYS A 57 43.96 30.45 -61.09
C LYS A 57 43.43 30.34 -59.66
N GLN A 58 44.33 30.38 -58.66
CA GLN A 58 43.95 30.37 -57.24
C GLN A 58 43.18 31.65 -56.84
N LEU A 59 43.64 32.82 -57.29
CA LEU A 59 42.94 34.09 -57.08
C LEU A 59 41.54 34.08 -57.68
N ARG A 60 41.37 33.52 -58.89
CA ARG A 60 40.05 33.42 -59.52
C ARG A 60 39.11 32.47 -58.77
N LYS A 61 39.63 31.32 -58.28
CA LYS A 61 38.86 30.41 -57.40
C LYS A 61 38.44 31.12 -56.13
N LEU A 62 39.36 31.83 -55.48
CA LEU A 62 39.11 32.59 -54.26
C LEU A 62 38.10 33.74 -54.49
N GLN A 63 38.22 34.47 -55.60
CA GLN A 63 37.23 35.49 -55.99
C GLN A 63 35.84 34.88 -56.24
N SER A 64 35.77 33.72 -56.90
CA SER A 64 34.50 33.02 -57.11
C SER A 64 33.87 32.51 -55.81
N GLU A 65 34.69 32.11 -54.84
CA GLU A 65 34.24 31.71 -53.51
C GLU A 65 33.76 32.91 -52.69
N ILE A 66 34.49 34.04 -52.76
CA ILE A 66 34.08 35.32 -52.16
C ILE A 66 32.72 35.74 -52.73
N GLU A 67 32.53 35.70 -54.05
CA GLU A 67 31.27 36.07 -54.70
C GLU A 67 30.11 35.16 -54.26
N LYS A 68 30.35 33.84 -54.14
CA LYS A 68 29.36 32.89 -53.59
C LYS A 68 28.99 33.23 -52.13
N MET A 69 29.99 33.56 -51.31
CA MET A 69 29.81 33.93 -49.90
C MET A 69 29.09 35.28 -49.75
N GLU A 70 29.43 36.28 -50.55
CA GLU A 70 28.78 37.58 -50.60
C GLU A 70 27.31 37.42 -51.02
N LYS A 71 27.03 36.62 -52.04
CA LYS A 71 25.66 36.32 -52.47
C LYS A 71 24.85 35.63 -51.37
N ALA A 72 25.41 34.60 -50.73
CA ALA A 72 24.75 33.90 -49.63
C ALA A 72 24.45 34.81 -48.42
N ASN A 73 25.31 35.82 -48.18
CA ASN A 73 25.09 36.81 -47.12
C ASN A 73 24.03 37.86 -47.49
N MET A 74 23.88 38.17 -48.78
CA MET A 74 22.86 39.11 -49.28
C MET A 74 21.47 38.48 -49.40
N ASP A 75 21.41 37.17 -49.69
CA ASP A 75 20.17 36.42 -49.79
C ASP A 75 19.47 36.23 -48.42
N GLN A 76 18.17 35.91 -48.43
CA GLN A 76 17.42 35.67 -47.21
C GLN A 76 17.90 34.38 -46.53
N LYS A 77 18.18 34.46 -45.21
CA LYS A 77 18.57 33.31 -44.40
C LYS A 77 17.50 32.22 -44.44
N THR A 78 17.92 30.96 -44.33
CA THR A 78 17.00 29.82 -44.23
C THR A 78 16.09 29.96 -43.00
N TRP A 79 14.90 29.36 -43.06
CA TRP A 79 13.91 29.47 -41.98
C TRP A 79 14.44 28.95 -40.63
N THR A 80 15.37 27.99 -40.62
CA THR A 80 16.00 27.49 -39.38
C THR A 80 16.92 28.52 -38.71
N MET A 81 17.46 29.46 -39.49
CA MET A 81 18.32 30.54 -39.00
C MET A 81 17.55 31.82 -38.65
N GLN A 82 16.23 31.84 -38.85
CA GLN A 82 15.35 32.93 -38.50
C GLN A 82 14.63 32.63 -37.18
N GLY A 83 14.46 33.65 -36.33
CA GLY A 83 13.63 33.55 -35.13
C GLY A 83 12.15 33.72 -35.46
N GLU A 84 11.26 33.25 -34.56
CA GLU A 84 9.81 33.51 -34.63
C GLU A 84 9.14 33.08 -35.95
N VAL A 85 9.62 31.99 -36.54
CA VAL A 85 9.10 31.51 -37.83
C VAL A 85 7.70 30.92 -37.70
N THR A 86 6.76 31.49 -38.46
CA THR A 86 5.38 30.98 -38.55
C THR A 86 5.28 29.83 -39.55
N ALA A 87 4.28 28.95 -39.41
CA ALA A 87 4.08 27.79 -40.30
C ALA A 87 3.99 28.13 -41.81
N ALA A 88 3.61 29.36 -42.19
CA ALA A 88 3.52 29.80 -43.58
C ALA A 88 4.87 30.17 -44.21
N GLN A 89 5.86 30.55 -43.40
CA GLN A 89 7.19 30.98 -43.86
C GLN A 89 8.14 29.80 -44.13
N ARG A 90 7.80 28.60 -43.66
CA ARG A 90 8.57 27.38 -43.87
C ARG A 90 7.88 26.43 -44.86
N PRO A 91 8.63 25.65 -45.66
CA PRO A 91 8.05 24.62 -46.51
C PRO A 91 7.28 23.57 -45.70
N LYS A 92 6.26 22.96 -46.32
CA LYS A 92 5.44 21.91 -45.69
C LYS A 92 6.33 20.75 -45.25
N ASN A 93 6.07 20.21 -44.06
CA ASN A 93 6.79 19.08 -43.44
C ASN A 93 8.29 19.31 -43.11
N SER A 94 8.85 20.49 -43.34
CA SER A 94 10.29 20.75 -43.09
C SER A 94 10.71 20.62 -41.62
N ALA A 95 9.79 20.69 -40.65
CA ALA A 95 10.14 20.44 -39.23
C ALA A 95 10.44 18.98 -38.89
N LEU A 96 10.03 18.02 -39.74
CA LEU A 96 10.36 16.61 -39.52
C LEU A 96 11.80 16.29 -39.96
N GLU A 97 12.40 17.14 -40.79
CA GLU A 97 13.76 16.97 -41.34
C GLU A 97 14.83 17.58 -40.44
N VAL A 98 14.44 18.51 -39.55
CA VAL A 98 15.35 19.27 -38.71
C VAL A 98 15.21 18.80 -37.26
N ASP A 99 16.32 18.39 -36.66
CA ASP A 99 16.39 18.03 -35.24
C ASP A 99 16.32 19.30 -34.39
N LEU A 100 15.16 19.53 -33.77
CA LEU A 100 14.90 20.67 -32.89
C LEU A 100 14.70 20.19 -31.45
N ASP A 101 15.48 20.76 -30.53
CA ASP A 101 15.32 20.50 -29.10
C ASP A 101 14.24 21.42 -28.51
N PHE A 102 13.23 20.83 -27.88
CA PHE A 102 12.20 21.58 -27.16
C PHE A 102 11.85 20.92 -25.82
N GLN A 103 11.43 21.75 -24.88
CA GLN A 103 11.06 21.29 -23.55
C GLN A 103 9.64 20.70 -23.55
N HIS A 104 9.49 19.57 -22.86
CA HIS A 104 8.19 18.97 -22.59
C HIS A 104 7.75 19.31 -21.16
N ASN A 105 6.50 19.72 -21.00
CA ASN A 105 5.96 20.16 -19.70
C ASN A 105 5.61 19.01 -18.75
N VAL A 106 5.45 17.79 -19.27
CA VAL A 106 4.98 16.62 -18.50
C VAL A 106 5.88 15.43 -18.78
N ARG A 107 6.13 14.62 -17.75
CA ARG A 107 6.83 13.35 -17.93
C ARG A 107 5.91 12.39 -18.70
N PRO A 108 6.37 11.77 -19.79
CA PRO A 108 5.56 10.79 -20.50
C PRO A 108 5.23 9.63 -19.56
N ALA A 109 4.07 9.00 -19.79
CA ALA A 109 3.70 7.82 -19.04
C ALA A 109 4.76 6.72 -19.24
N PRO A 110 5.21 6.04 -18.16
CA PRO A 110 6.22 5.00 -18.28
C PRO A 110 5.67 3.84 -19.11
N VAL A 111 6.49 3.31 -20.00
CA VAL A 111 6.15 2.13 -20.80
C VAL A 111 6.36 0.89 -19.94
N ILE A 112 5.36 0.01 -19.87
CA ILE A 112 5.41 -1.24 -19.11
C ILE A 112 6.32 -2.22 -19.86
N THR A 113 7.60 -2.23 -19.51
CA THR A 113 8.58 -3.18 -20.02
C THR A 113 8.59 -4.46 -19.18
N GLU A 114 9.12 -5.54 -19.75
CA GLU A 114 9.21 -6.84 -19.05
C GLU A 114 10.06 -6.73 -17.77
N GLU A 115 11.13 -5.94 -17.79
CA GLU A 115 11.99 -5.67 -16.64
C GLU A 115 11.24 -4.95 -15.50
N PHE A 116 10.34 -4.02 -15.85
CA PHE A 116 9.51 -3.35 -14.84
C PHE A 116 8.54 -4.35 -14.19
N THR A 117 7.95 -5.24 -14.99
CA THR A 117 7.05 -6.27 -14.47
C THR A 117 7.78 -7.31 -13.61
N SER A 118 8.99 -7.73 -13.98
CA SER A 118 9.76 -8.69 -13.20
C SER A 118 10.18 -8.10 -11.84
N SER A 119 10.60 -6.83 -11.81
CA SER A 119 10.89 -6.11 -10.56
C SER A 119 9.67 -6.02 -9.64
N LEU A 120 8.50 -5.71 -10.21
CA LEU A 120 7.24 -5.65 -9.47
C LEU A 120 6.87 -7.03 -8.89
N GLU A 121 6.99 -8.10 -9.67
CA GLU A 121 6.73 -9.46 -9.21
C GLU A 121 7.66 -9.90 -8.09
N GLU A 122 8.95 -9.56 -8.17
CA GLU A 122 9.90 -9.86 -7.10
C GLU A 122 9.52 -9.16 -5.79
N MET A 123 9.08 -7.90 -5.86
CA MET A 123 8.57 -7.17 -4.71
C MET A 123 7.32 -7.83 -4.12
N ILE A 124 6.37 -8.24 -4.97
CA ILE A 124 5.15 -8.93 -4.53
C ILE A 124 5.50 -10.27 -3.87
N LYS A 125 6.39 -11.06 -4.49
CA LYS A 125 6.87 -12.34 -3.93
C LYS A 125 7.50 -12.14 -2.55
N LYS A 126 8.35 -11.11 -2.38
CA LYS A 126 8.94 -10.77 -1.07
C LYS A 126 7.88 -10.41 -0.03
N ARG A 127 6.92 -9.55 -0.35
CA ARG A 127 5.84 -9.19 0.59
C ARG A 127 4.96 -10.37 1.00
N ILE A 128 4.68 -11.29 0.06
CA ILE A 128 3.92 -12.51 0.38
C ILE A 128 4.73 -13.44 1.28
N LEU A 129 6.05 -13.58 1.04
CA LEU A 129 6.94 -14.38 1.89
C LEU A 129 7.03 -13.80 3.30
N GLU A 130 7.08 -12.47 3.42
CA GLU A 130 7.11 -11.75 4.69
C GLU A 130 5.73 -11.64 5.36
N GLY A 131 4.65 -11.93 4.62
CA GLY A 131 3.27 -11.82 5.09
C GLY A 131 2.81 -10.40 5.39
N GLN A 132 3.43 -9.40 4.76
CA GLN A 132 3.13 -7.98 4.96
C GLN A 132 2.04 -7.53 3.99
N PHE A 133 0.80 -7.49 4.49
CA PHE A 133 -0.37 -7.07 3.72
C PHE A 133 -0.98 -5.81 4.33
N ASP A 134 -1.17 -4.79 3.51
CA ASP A 134 -1.80 -3.52 3.86
C ASP A 134 -3.35 -3.61 3.73
N ASP A 135 -3.93 -4.75 4.10
CA ASP A 135 -5.37 -4.98 4.02
C ASP A 135 -6.12 -4.24 5.14
N ALA A 136 -7.25 -3.59 4.79
CA ALA A 136 -8.11 -2.94 5.77
C ALA A 136 -8.64 -3.97 6.78
N GLN A 137 -8.30 -3.78 8.06
CA GLN A 137 -8.73 -4.68 9.12
C GLN A 137 -10.17 -4.38 9.53
N LYS A 138 -10.93 -5.44 9.82
CA LYS A 138 -12.26 -5.28 10.43
C LYS A 138 -12.08 -4.66 11.81
N ILE A 139 -12.61 -3.45 11.99
CA ILE A 139 -12.68 -2.79 13.29
C ILE A 139 -13.46 -3.72 14.22
N PHE A 140 -12.80 -4.20 15.27
CA PHE A 140 -13.47 -5.02 16.28
C PHE A 140 -14.53 -4.15 16.97
N THR A 141 -15.78 -4.61 16.95
CA THR A 141 -16.82 -4.09 17.85
C THR A 141 -16.34 -4.29 19.28
N LEU A 142 -16.69 -3.34 20.17
CA LEU A 142 -16.23 -3.26 21.56
C LEU A 142 -16.08 -4.65 22.21
N PRO A 143 -14.99 -4.89 22.97
CA PRO A 143 -14.74 -6.21 23.55
C PRO A 143 -15.90 -6.61 24.46
N SER A 144 -16.64 -7.66 24.07
CA SER A 144 -17.72 -8.27 24.89
C SER A 144 -17.23 -8.77 26.26
N LYS A 145 -15.92 -8.99 26.40
CA LYS A 145 -15.31 -9.26 27.71
C LYS A 145 -14.71 -8.01 28.30
N ALA A 146 -15.23 -7.63 29.46
CA ALA A 146 -14.59 -6.65 30.33
C ALA A 146 -13.10 -7.02 30.52
N PRO A 147 -12.18 -6.04 30.47
CA PRO A 147 -10.78 -6.25 30.79
C PRO A 147 -10.66 -6.94 32.14
N ARG A 148 -9.70 -7.87 32.28
CA ARG A 148 -9.35 -8.39 33.61
C ARG A 148 -8.77 -7.22 34.39
N GLU A 149 -9.49 -6.74 35.39
CA GLU A 149 -8.99 -5.72 36.31
C GLU A 149 -7.77 -6.31 37.03
N LEU A 150 -6.62 -5.66 36.84
CA LEU A 150 -5.44 -5.94 37.64
C LEU A 150 -5.70 -5.31 39.01
N SER A 151 -5.95 -6.13 40.02
CA SER A 151 -6.10 -5.65 41.38
C SER A 151 -4.74 -5.18 41.89
N GLU A 152 -4.57 -3.87 42.04
CA GLU A 152 -3.42 -3.29 42.73
C GLU A 152 -3.52 -3.66 44.22
N LEU A 153 -2.43 -4.20 44.78
CA LEU A 153 -2.36 -4.61 46.18
C LEU A 153 -1.90 -3.42 47.02
N ASP A 154 -2.65 -3.05 48.05
CA ASP A 154 -2.23 -2.00 48.97
C ASP A 154 -1.06 -2.48 49.86
N GLU A 155 0.10 -1.81 49.78
CA GLU A 155 1.29 -2.10 50.60
C GLU A 155 1.22 -1.48 52.02
N ASN A 156 0.14 -0.76 52.31
CA ASN A 156 -0.06 -0.13 53.62
C ASN A 156 -0.50 -1.17 54.66
N LYS A 157 -0.17 -0.93 55.94
CA LYS A 157 -0.62 -1.77 57.05
C LYS A 157 -2.15 -1.84 57.07
N SER A 158 -2.70 -3.06 57.15
CA SER A 158 -4.14 -3.28 57.25
C SER A 158 -4.74 -2.53 58.44
N LYS A 159 -5.86 -1.85 58.20
CA LYS A 159 -6.65 -1.19 59.25
C LYS A 159 -7.57 -2.17 60.00
N LYS A 160 -7.83 -3.35 59.41
CA LYS A 160 -8.70 -4.40 59.96
C LYS A 160 -7.90 -5.51 60.62
N GLY A 161 -8.43 -6.07 61.70
CA GLY A 161 -7.84 -7.21 62.39
C GLY A 161 -8.10 -8.55 61.68
N LEU A 162 -7.31 -9.59 61.97
CA LEU A 162 -7.47 -10.92 61.37
C LEU A 162 -8.88 -11.50 61.58
N ALA A 163 -9.46 -11.32 62.77
CA ALA A 163 -10.80 -11.81 63.09
C ALA A 163 -11.89 -11.18 62.20
N GLU A 164 -11.78 -9.88 61.94
CA GLU A 164 -12.72 -9.12 61.10
C GLU A 164 -12.63 -9.53 59.62
N VAL A 165 -11.41 -9.79 59.12
CA VAL A 165 -11.20 -10.33 57.76
C VAL A 165 -11.88 -11.70 57.60
N TYR A 166 -11.76 -12.58 58.60
CA TYR A 166 -12.44 -13.89 58.55
C TYR A 166 -13.96 -13.78 58.60
N GLU A 167 -14.50 -12.84 59.39
CA GLU A 167 -15.94 -12.57 59.44
C GLU A 167 -16.44 -12.07 58.08
N GLU A 168 -15.75 -11.11 57.47
CA GLU A 168 -16.09 -10.57 56.16
C GLU A 168 -16.01 -11.62 55.06
N GLU A 169 -14.96 -12.44 55.04
CA GLU A 169 -14.87 -13.56 54.09
C GLU A 169 -16.01 -14.58 54.28
N PHE A 170 -16.40 -14.86 55.51
CA PHE A 170 -17.51 -15.78 55.80
C PHE A 170 -18.84 -15.21 55.31
N VAL A 171 -19.10 -13.93 55.54
CA VAL A 171 -20.27 -13.22 55.02
C VAL A 171 -20.27 -13.18 53.49
N GLN A 172 -19.12 -12.96 52.84
CA GLN A 172 -19.00 -13.00 51.39
C GLN A 172 -19.23 -14.40 50.80
N LYS A 173 -18.76 -15.45 51.48
CA LYS A 173 -18.97 -16.85 51.06
C LYS A 173 -20.43 -17.29 51.22
N THR A 174 -21.11 -16.80 52.26
CA THR A 174 -22.52 -17.12 52.52
C THR A 174 -23.48 -16.26 51.69
N ASN A 175 -23.09 -15.02 51.39
CA ASN A 175 -23.84 -14.10 50.55
C ASN A 175 -22.90 -13.40 49.53
N PRO A 176 -22.84 -13.89 48.28
CA PRO A 176 -21.98 -13.30 47.25
C PRO A 176 -22.40 -11.87 46.85
N ALA A 177 -23.58 -11.39 47.27
CA ALA A 177 -24.02 -10.02 47.03
C ALA A 177 -23.49 -9.01 48.08
N ALA A 178 -22.89 -9.48 49.17
CA ALA A 178 -22.38 -8.65 50.27
C ALA A 178 -20.88 -8.30 50.14
N ALA A 179 -20.27 -8.54 48.98
CA ALA A 179 -18.88 -8.17 48.75
C ALA A 179 -18.69 -6.64 48.90
N PRO A 180 -17.66 -6.19 49.64
CA PRO A 180 -17.40 -4.77 49.82
C PRO A 180 -17.07 -4.17 48.46
N LEU A 181 -17.88 -3.20 48.05
CA LEU A 181 -17.63 -2.42 46.85
C LEU A 181 -16.34 -1.62 47.09
N LEU A 182 -15.42 -1.67 46.13
CA LEU A 182 -14.25 -0.81 46.18
C LEU A 182 -14.74 0.65 46.10
N PHE A 183 -14.08 1.56 46.81
CA PHE A 183 -14.41 3.00 46.78
C PHE A 183 -14.50 3.55 45.34
N SER A 184 -13.65 3.03 44.44
CA SER A 184 -13.71 3.33 43.00
C SER A 184 -15.06 2.97 42.37
N ASP A 185 -15.68 1.87 42.78
CA ASP A 185 -16.96 1.42 42.24
C ASP A 185 -18.14 2.27 42.71
N GLU A 186 -18.09 2.82 43.92
CA GLU A 186 -19.08 3.78 44.39
C GLU A 186 -19.02 5.08 43.61
N GLN A 187 -17.81 5.61 43.36
CA GLN A 187 -17.60 6.79 42.51
C GLN A 187 -18.05 6.53 41.06
N LYS A 188 -17.74 5.36 40.49
CA LYS A 188 -18.24 4.97 39.15
C LYS A 188 -19.78 4.93 39.12
N LYS A 189 -20.42 4.40 40.16
CA LYS A 189 -21.89 4.38 40.29
C LYS A 189 -22.46 5.79 40.38
N GLU A 190 -21.87 6.66 41.21
CA GLU A 190 -22.30 8.06 41.33
C GLU A 190 -22.16 8.80 40.00
N ALA A 191 -21.01 8.69 39.33
CA ALA A 191 -20.76 9.27 38.02
C ALA A 191 -21.78 8.75 36.97
N SER A 192 -22.08 7.45 36.97
CA SER A 192 -23.10 6.85 36.09
C SER A 192 -24.49 7.44 36.34
N MET A 193 -24.87 7.64 37.61
CA MET A 193 -26.15 8.27 37.97
C MET A 193 -26.22 9.73 37.53
N LEU A 194 -25.16 10.51 37.75
CA LEU A 194 -25.08 11.91 37.32
C LEU A 194 -25.12 12.02 35.79
N PHE A 195 -24.39 11.15 35.08
CA PHE A 195 -24.40 11.09 33.62
C PHE A 195 -25.79 10.77 33.08
N LYS A 196 -26.49 9.77 33.62
CA LYS A 196 -27.88 9.45 33.24
C LYS A 196 -28.81 10.66 33.44
N LYS A 197 -28.71 11.36 34.58
CA LYS A 197 -29.50 12.57 34.87
C LYS A 197 -29.19 13.69 33.87
N LEU A 198 -27.92 13.89 33.51
CA LEU A 198 -27.49 14.90 32.55
C LEU A 198 -28.00 14.58 31.14
N CYS A 199 -27.84 13.34 30.66
CA CYS A 199 -28.36 12.92 29.37
C CYS A 199 -29.87 13.13 29.27
N LEU A 200 -30.65 12.74 30.28
CA LEU A 200 -32.10 12.95 30.28
C LEU A 200 -32.48 14.43 30.15
N LYS A 201 -31.73 15.34 30.80
CA LYS A 201 -31.97 16.79 30.68
C LYS A 201 -31.60 17.33 29.31
N LEU A 202 -30.48 16.88 28.74
CA LEU A 202 -30.07 17.27 27.38
C LEU A 202 -31.05 16.74 26.33
N ASP A 203 -31.46 15.47 26.43
CA ASP A 203 -32.42 14.86 25.51
C ASP A 203 -33.73 15.64 25.50
N ALA A 204 -34.23 16.07 26.68
CA ALA A 204 -35.41 16.91 26.79
C ALA A 204 -35.19 18.32 26.19
N LEU A 205 -34.01 18.92 26.36
CA LEU A 205 -33.66 20.23 25.79
C LEU A 205 -33.63 20.20 24.26
N PHE A 206 -33.15 19.10 23.67
CA PHE A 206 -33.07 18.89 22.22
C PHE A 206 -34.35 18.29 21.61
N HIS A 207 -35.49 18.33 22.31
CA HIS A 207 -36.77 17.76 21.85
C HIS A 207 -36.66 16.29 21.42
N PHE A 208 -35.78 15.53 22.07
CA PHE A 208 -35.51 14.13 21.76
C PHE A 208 -35.00 13.85 20.34
N HIS A 209 -34.42 14.83 19.65
CA HIS A 209 -33.66 14.61 18.41
C HIS A 209 -32.20 14.24 18.72
N PHE A 210 -31.95 13.00 19.14
CA PHE A 210 -30.63 12.52 19.54
C PHE A 210 -30.20 11.26 18.79
N THR A 211 -28.89 11.02 18.76
CA THR A 211 -28.32 9.74 18.29
C THR A 211 -28.52 8.67 19.36
N PRO A 212 -29.13 7.52 19.05
CA PRO A 212 -29.40 6.48 20.05
C PRO A 212 -28.14 6.08 20.80
N LYS A 213 -28.30 5.75 22.09
CA LYS A 213 -27.19 5.32 22.95
C LYS A 213 -26.50 4.10 22.33
N PRO A 214 -25.17 3.98 22.44
CA PRO A 214 -24.47 2.79 21.96
C PRO A 214 -25.03 1.55 22.65
N VAL A 215 -25.11 0.44 21.90
CA VAL A 215 -25.59 -0.84 22.43
C VAL A 215 -24.57 -1.34 23.45
N ILE A 216 -24.98 -1.36 24.71
CA ILE A 216 -24.25 -2.03 25.80
C ILE A 216 -24.87 -3.42 25.91
N GLU A 217 -24.04 -4.46 25.87
CA GLU A 217 -24.48 -5.84 26.06
C GLU A 217 -24.86 -6.03 27.53
N ASP A 218 -26.14 -5.78 27.86
CA ASP A 218 -26.68 -6.00 29.20
C ASP A 218 -27.04 -7.48 29.38
N LEU A 219 -26.45 -8.14 30.37
CA LEU A 219 -26.79 -9.52 30.74
C LEU A 219 -28.05 -9.52 31.62
N SER A 220 -29.19 -9.91 31.07
CA SER A 220 -30.40 -10.18 31.84
C SER A 220 -30.50 -11.66 32.17
N VAL A 221 -30.63 -11.97 33.47
CA VAL A 221 -30.84 -13.35 33.93
C VAL A 221 -32.35 -13.55 34.08
N GLN A 222 -32.95 -14.30 33.17
CA GLN A 222 -34.36 -14.69 33.26
C GLN A 222 -34.50 -15.93 34.14
N MET A 223 -35.46 -15.89 35.08
CA MET A 223 -35.78 -17.03 35.92
C MET A 223 -36.85 -17.89 35.24
N ASN A 224 -36.80 -19.22 35.43
CA ASN A 224 -37.83 -20.13 34.93
C ASN A 224 -39.11 -19.99 35.77
N VAL A 225 -39.96 -19.04 35.39
CA VAL A 225 -41.28 -18.79 35.99
C VAL A 225 -42.34 -18.97 34.90
N SER A 226 -43.57 -19.31 35.28
CA SER A 226 -44.71 -19.30 34.36
C SER A 226 -44.89 -17.89 33.76
N ALA A 227 -45.25 -17.82 32.48
CA ALA A 227 -45.48 -16.56 31.79
C ALA A 227 -46.52 -15.70 32.54
N LEU A 228 -47.57 -16.33 33.07
CA LEU A 228 -48.62 -15.71 33.89
C LEU A 228 -48.07 -14.88 35.06
N ALA A 229 -47.00 -15.32 35.74
CA ALA A 229 -46.45 -14.60 36.89
C ALA A 229 -45.76 -13.27 36.52
N MET A 230 -45.43 -13.07 35.25
CA MET A 230 -44.84 -11.84 34.72
C MET A 230 -45.87 -10.93 34.05
N GLU A 231 -47.08 -11.43 33.82
CA GLU A 231 -48.18 -10.66 33.24
C GLU A 231 -48.82 -9.72 34.28
N GLU A 232 -49.46 -8.66 33.79
CA GLU A 232 -50.26 -7.77 34.63
C GLU A 232 -51.50 -8.51 35.17
N ILE A 233 -51.93 -8.15 36.38
CA ILE A 233 -53.07 -8.81 37.04
C ILE A 233 -54.37 -8.42 36.31
N ALA A 234 -54.74 -9.21 35.31
CA ALA A 234 -56.00 -9.10 34.58
C ALA A 234 -56.85 -10.35 34.76
N PRO A 235 -58.19 -10.23 34.85
CA PRO A 235 -59.08 -11.36 35.13
C PRO A 235 -59.23 -12.39 33.99
N ILE A 236 -58.56 -12.21 32.85
CA ILE A 236 -58.67 -13.05 31.64
C ILE A 236 -57.27 -13.44 31.15
N ALA A 237 -56.51 -14.20 31.94
CA ALA A 237 -55.21 -14.71 31.53
C ALA A 237 -55.22 -16.25 31.55
N VAL A 238 -54.96 -16.86 30.40
CA VAL A 238 -54.79 -18.32 30.25
C VAL A 238 -53.56 -18.55 29.38
N SER A 239 -52.39 -18.58 30.02
CA SER A 239 -51.13 -19.00 29.39
C SER A 239 -50.39 -19.98 30.33
N ASP A 240 -50.34 -21.26 29.95
CA ASP A 240 -49.65 -22.33 30.70
C ASP A 240 -48.15 -22.45 30.31
N ALA A 241 -47.66 -21.55 29.45
CA ALA A 241 -46.29 -21.60 28.95
C ALA A 241 -45.29 -21.12 30.01
N ALA A 242 -44.16 -21.82 30.12
CA ALA A 242 -43.00 -21.35 30.87
C ALA A 242 -42.19 -20.33 30.05
N MET A 243 -41.48 -19.41 30.71
CA MET A 243 -40.66 -18.41 30.02
C MET A 243 -39.43 -18.98 29.32
N LEU A 244 -38.82 -20.04 29.88
CA LEU A 244 -37.60 -20.63 29.32
C LEU A 244 -37.92 -21.60 28.18
N ALA A 245 -37.14 -21.56 27.11
CA ALA A 245 -37.29 -22.53 26.02
C ALA A 245 -36.81 -23.93 26.46
N PRO A 246 -37.38 -25.03 25.91
CA PRO A 246 -36.91 -26.38 26.22
C PRO A 246 -35.41 -26.61 25.97
N GLU A 247 -34.82 -25.94 24.98
CA GLU A 247 -33.37 -26.02 24.69
C GLU A 247 -32.51 -25.29 25.74
N GLU A 248 -33.04 -24.25 26.39
CA GLU A 248 -32.39 -23.53 27.48
C GLU A 248 -32.45 -24.33 28.78
N VAL A 249 -33.55 -25.05 29.01
CA VAL A 249 -33.70 -25.99 30.14
C VAL A 249 -32.78 -27.20 29.93
N PHE A 250 -32.72 -27.73 28.70
CA PHE A 250 -31.91 -28.88 28.37
C PHE A 250 -31.35 -28.81 26.95
N SER A 251 -30.05 -28.52 26.85
CA SER A 251 -29.28 -28.63 25.61
C SER A 251 -28.61 -30.01 25.51
N GLY A 252 -29.39 -31.00 25.08
CA GLY A 252 -28.89 -32.34 24.82
C GLY A 252 -27.94 -32.39 23.62
N LYS A 253 -26.82 -33.14 23.74
CA LYS A 253 -25.89 -33.35 22.62
C LYS A 253 -26.38 -34.43 21.64
N GLY A 254 -27.61 -34.36 21.14
CA GLY A 254 -28.18 -35.33 20.18
C GLY A 254 -27.85 -36.80 20.49
N ASP A 255 -27.64 -37.61 19.44
CA ASP A 255 -27.25 -39.02 19.56
C ASP A 255 -25.80 -39.18 20.06
N VAL A 256 -25.63 -39.26 21.38
CA VAL A 256 -24.34 -39.55 22.01
C VAL A 256 -24.08 -41.06 21.95
N LYS A 257 -23.39 -41.51 20.90
CA LYS A 257 -22.82 -42.87 20.85
C LYS A 257 -21.57 -43.00 21.72
N GLU A 258 -21.55 -44.03 22.57
CA GLU A 258 -20.40 -44.40 23.40
C GLU A 258 -19.20 -44.87 22.54
N GLU A 259 -17.98 -44.86 23.10
CA GLU A 259 -16.77 -45.23 22.38
C GLU A 259 -16.68 -46.73 22.02
N THR A 260 -17.39 -47.57 22.78
CA THR A 260 -17.53 -49.02 22.65
C THR A 260 -18.42 -49.41 21.47
N GLU A 261 -19.48 -48.65 21.22
CA GLU A 261 -20.45 -48.85 20.14
C GLU A 261 -20.00 -48.22 18.81
N LEU A 262 -18.89 -47.48 18.82
CA LEU A 262 -18.42 -46.70 17.68
C LEU A 262 -17.66 -47.58 16.68
N THR A 263 -18.17 -47.66 15.44
CA THR A 263 -17.45 -48.34 14.36
C THR A 263 -16.10 -47.67 14.07
N GLN A 264 -15.16 -48.42 13.50
CA GLN A 264 -13.84 -47.89 13.13
C GLN A 264 -13.95 -46.72 12.13
N ALA A 265 -14.93 -46.78 11.21
CA ALA A 265 -15.22 -45.71 10.26
C ALA A 265 -15.72 -44.44 10.96
N ASP A 266 -16.64 -44.59 11.92
CA ASP A 266 -17.15 -43.47 12.72
C ASP A 266 -16.05 -42.84 13.59
N ARG A 267 -15.12 -43.63 14.14
CA ARG A 267 -13.96 -43.13 14.89
C ARG A 267 -13.03 -42.28 14.02
N LYS A 268 -12.75 -42.74 12.79
CA LYS A 268 -11.97 -41.96 11.81
C LYS A 268 -12.69 -40.66 11.43
N ARG A 269 -14.00 -40.71 11.18
CA ARG A 269 -14.83 -39.53 10.88
C ARG A 269 -14.85 -38.52 12.03
N ARG A 270 -15.05 -38.96 13.28
CA ARG A 270 -14.99 -38.11 14.48
C ARG A 270 -13.62 -37.44 14.62
N ARG A 271 -12.52 -38.17 14.43
CA ARG A 271 -11.16 -37.62 14.47
C ARG A 271 -10.93 -36.59 13.37
N ALA A 272 -11.36 -36.86 12.14
CA ALA A 272 -11.25 -35.93 11.02
C ALA A 272 -12.04 -34.64 11.28
N ASN A 273 -13.28 -34.75 11.77
CA ASN A 273 -14.09 -33.59 12.14
C ASN A 273 -13.47 -32.78 13.29
N LYS A 274 -12.92 -33.44 14.32
CA LYS A 274 -12.21 -32.76 15.42
C LYS A 274 -10.97 -32.03 14.91
N LYS A 275 -10.17 -32.66 14.04
CA LYS A 275 -9.01 -32.04 13.38
C LYS A 275 -9.41 -30.83 12.53
N ARG A 276 -10.48 -30.93 11.75
CA ARG A 276 -10.99 -29.82 10.92
C ARG A 276 -11.44 -28.64 11.79
N ARG A 277 -12.20 -28.89 12.86
CA ARG A 277 -12.64 -27.84 13.81
C ARG A 277 -11.46 -27.17 14.50
N PHE A 278 -10.46 -27.94 14.91
CA PHE A 278 -9.26 -27.39 15.55
C PHE A 278 -8.43 -26.56 14.58
N LYS A 279 -8.23 -27.03 13.34
CA LYS A 279 -7.52 -26.28 12.29
C LYS A 279 -8.23 -24.95 11.98
N ALA A 280 -9.56 -24.95 11.89
CA ALA A 280 -10.33 -23.72 11.68
C ALA A 280 -10.15 -22.71 12.82
N LYS A 281 -10.25 -23.16 14.09
CA LYS A 281 -10.02 -22.30 15.26
C LYS A 281 -8.58 -21.79 15.34
N ALA A 282 -7.60 -22.62 14.98
CA ALA A 282 -6.19 -22.21 14.97
C ALA A 282 -5.92 -21.15 13.91
N ALA A 283 -6.47 -21.31 12.70
CA ALA A 283 -6.39 -20.32 11.62
C ALA A 283 -7.04 -18.98 12.00
N GLU A 284 -8.20 -19.04 12.66
CA GLU A 284 -8.88 -17.83 13.17
C GLU A 284 -8.03 -17.10 14.22
N ARG A 285 -7.38 -17.84 15.13
CA ARG A 285 -6.48 -17.25 16.13
C ARG A 285 -5.22 -16.66 15.52
N SER A 286 -4.60 -17.33 14.55
CA SER A 286 -3.41 -16.79 13.87
C SER A 286 -3.74 -15.55 13.06
N ALA A 287 -4.90 -15.50 12.40
CA ALA A 287 -5.38 -14.31 11.70
C ALA A 287 -5.58 -13.12 12.67
N LYS A 288 -6.23 -13.34 13.82
CA LYS A 288 -6.41 -12.31 14.84
C LYS A 288 -5.08 -11.82 15.44
N ARG A 289 -4.10 -12.71 15.63
CA ARG A 289 -2.78 -12.35 16.19
C ARG A 289 -1.92 -11.57 15.19
N ALA A 290 -1.99 -11.91 13.90
CA ALA A 290 -1.33 -11.14 12.85
C ALA A 290 -1.86 -9.69 12.82
N GLN A 291 -3.17 -9.51 12.95
CA GLN A 291 -3.81 -8.20 13.00
C GLN A 291 -3.41 -7.37 14.24
N GLY A 292 -3.29 -7.99 15.42
CA GLY A 292 -2.89 -7.28 16.64
C GLY A 292 -1.41 -6.84 16.68
N ASN A 293 -0.51 -7.55 15.99
CA ASN A 293 0.89 -7.17 15.93
C ASN A 293 1.14 -5.99 14.98
N THR A 294 0.38 -5.87 13.88
CA THR A 294 0.51 -4.72 12.96
C THR A 294 0.03 -3.41 13.59
N SER A 295 -0.96 -3.46 14.48
CA SER A 295 -1.47 -2.25 15.16
C SER A 295 -0.54 -1.72 16.26
N LEU A 296 0.32 -2.58 16.83
CA LEU A 296 1.29 -2.16 17.84
C LEU A 296 2.49 -1.45 17.19
N ASN A 297 2.97 -1.95 16.05
CA ASN A 297 4.15 -1.38 15.37
C ASN A 297 3.89 -0.02 14.69
N HIS A 298 2.63 0.39 14.46
CA HIS A 298 2.34 1.69 13.84
C HIS A 298 2.39 2.88 14.81
N ASN A 299 2.41 2.62 16.13
CA ASN A 299 2.40 3.70 17.13
C ASN A 299 3.81 4.13 17.57
N ASP A 300 4.86 3.36 17.27
CA ASP A 300 6.23 3.67 17.72
C ASP A 300 7.04 4.55 16.74
N ASP A 301 6.55 4.78 15.51
CA ASP A 301 7.29 5.52 14.46
C ASP A 301 6.87 7.00 14.31
N LYS A 302 6.21 7.59 15.33
CA LYS A 302 5.71 8.99 15.26
C LYS A 302 6.27 9.98 16.28
N GLU A 303 7.29 9.60 17.04
CA GLU A 303 8.05 10.53 17.88
C GLU A 303 9.52 10.51 17.49
N GLU A 304 9.89 11.24 16.44
CA GLU A 304 11.22 11.84 16.22
C GLU A 304 11.13 13.00 15.21
#